data_AF-A0A2E0HPH3-F1
#
_entry.id   AF-A0A2E0HPH3-F1
#
_cell.length_a   1.000
_cell.length_b   1.000
_cell.length_c   1.000
_cell.angle_alpha   90.00
_cell.angle_beta   90.00
_cell.angle_gamma   90.00
#
_symmetry.space_group_name_H-M   'P 1'
#
loop_
_entity.id
_entity.type
_entity.pdbx_description
1 polymer ?
#
loop_
_entity_poly.entity_id
_entity_poly.type
_entity_poly.pdbx_seq_one_letter_code
_entity_poly.pdbx_strand_id
1 'polypeptide(L)' 'MKKGKTYDEAVSRLEEIVASLERGGKGLDETLQLYEEGAVLLKQCQEDLKSAEGKLNELRLEDIEKEISDD' A
#
# COMPACT_ATOMS: atom_id res chain seq x y z
N MET A 1 -4.03 18.95 6.56
CA MET A 1 -3.35 17.75 6.01
C MET A 1 -4.41 16.93 5.29
N LYS A 2 -4.30 16.72 3.97
CA LYS A 2 -5.20 15.79 3.28
C LYS A 2 -4.91 14.40 3.84
N LYS A 3 -5.88 13.79 4.53
CA LYS A 3 -5.78 12.38 4.88
C LYS A 3 -5.86 11.62 3.56
N GLY A 4 -4.74 11.05 3.12
CA GLY A 4 -4.76 10.02 2.09
C GLY A 4 -5.63 8.85 2.56
N LYS A 5 -6.07 8.01 1.62
CA LYS A 5 -6.76 6.76 1.98
C LYS A 5 -5.88 5.93 2.92
N THR A 6 -6.48 5.25 3.88
CA THR A 6 -5.76 4.26 4.68
C THR A 6 -5.32 3.09 3.80
N TYR A 7 -4.39 2.27 4.29
CA TYR A 7 -3.95 1.07 3.57
C TYR A 7 -5.14 0.18 3.18
N ASP A 8 -6.03 -0.12 4.12
CA ASP A 8 -7.21 -0.96 3.86
C ASP A 8 -8.15 -0.33 2.82
N GLU A 9 -8.38 0.99 2.91
CA GLU A 9 -9.19 1.71 1.91
C GLU A 9 -8.55 1.73 0.52
N ALA A 10 -7.21 1.77 0.45
CA ALA A 10 -6.47 1.73 -0.81
C ALA A 10 -6.52 0.34 -1.44
N VAL A 11 -6.36 -0.71 -0.63
CA VAL A 11 -6.47 -2.11 -1.07
C VAL A 11 -7.89 -2.42 -1.55
N SER A 12 -8.93 -2.09 -0.77
CA SER A 12 -10.32 -2.32 -1.19
C SER A 12 -10.64 -1.60 -2.51
N ARG A 13 -10.15 -0.36 -2.68
CA ARG A 13 -10.33 0.34 -3.96
C ARG A 13 -9.59 -0.34 -5.11
N LEU A 14 -8.38 -0.83 -4.87
CA LEU A 14 -7.61 -1.53 -5.89
C LEU A 14 -8.33 -2.81 -6.35
N GLU A 15 -8.93 -3.56 -5.42
CA GLU A 15 -9.76 -4.74 -5.72
C GLU A 15 -10.98 -4.39 -6.58
N GLU A 16 -11.68 -3.29 -6.27
CA GLU A 16 -12.79 -2.80 -7.10
C GLU A 16 -12.35 -2.43 -8.52
N ILE A 17 -11.20 -1.77 -8.65
CA ILE A 17 -10.63 -1.38 -9.95
C ILE A 17 -10.31 -2.64 -10.77
N VAL A 18 -9.61 -3.61 -10.17
CA VAL A 18 -9.29 -4.90 -10.82
C VAL A 18 -10.57 -5.59 -11.29
N ALA A 19 -11.57 -5.72 -10.41
CA ALA A 19 -12.85 -6.33 -10.75
C ALA A 19 -13.63 -5.55 -11.83
N SER A 20 -13.42 -4.24 -11.95
CA SER A 20 -13.95 -3.43 -13.05
C SER A 20 -13.26 -3.71 -14.38
N LEU A 21 -11.92 -3.77 -14.36
CA LEU A 21 -11.10 -3.99 -15.55
C LEU A 21 -11.29 -5.41 -16.10
N GLU A 22 -11.35 -6.42 -15.23
CA GLU A 22 -11.57 -7.83 -15.60
C GLU A 22 -12.96 -8.06 -16.22
N ARG A 23 -13.98 -7.37 -15.72
CA ARG A 23 -15.33 -7.43 -16.28
C ARG A 23 -15.39 -6.86 -17.70
N GLY A 24 -14.50 -5.92 -18.01
CA GLY A 24 -14.51 -5.18 -19.27
C GLY A 24 -15.79 -4.36 -19.46
N GLY A 25 -16.11 -4.04 -20.71
CA GLY A 25 -17.30 -3.26 -21.07
C GLY A 25 -17.19 -1.75 -20.82
N LYS A 26 -16.02 -1.26 -20.43
CA LYS A 26 -15.70 0.15 -20.27
C LYS A 26 -15.08 0.73 -21.53
N GLY A 27 -15.28 2.04 -21.74
CA GLY A 27 -14.60 2.76 -22.82
C GLY A 27 -13.10 2.86 -22.59
N LEU A 28 -12.33 3.18 -23.64
CA LEU A 28 -10.87 3.31 -23.56
C LEU A 28 -10.45 4.34 -22.51
N ASP A 29 -11.06 5.53 -22.52
CA ASP A 29 -10.72 6.61 -21.58
C ASP A 29 -10.98 6.21 -20.13
N GLU A 30 -12.11 5.57 -19.85
CA GLU A 30 -12.44 5.08 -18.50
C GLU A 30 -11.49 3.96 -18.06
N THR A 31 -11.11 3.08 -18.99
CA THR A 31 -10.13 2.01 -18.73
C THR A 31 -8.77 2.59 -18.36
N LEU A 32 -8.32 3.64 -19.07
CA LEU A 32 -7.08 4.34 -18.78
C LEU A 32 -7.12 5.03 -17.41
N GLN A 33 -8.22 5.71 -17.09
CA GLN A 33 -8.40 6.35 -15.78
C GLN A 33 -8.34 5.33 -14.62
N LEU A 34 -9.01 4.19 -14.77
CA LEU A 34 -8.98 3.13 -13.77
C LEU A 34 -7.59 2.54 -13.60
N TYR A 35 -6.85 2.35 -14.70
CA TYR A 35 -5.48 1.89 -14.65
C TYR A 35 -4.56 2.89 -13.93
N GLU A 36 -4.64 4.18 -14.25
CA GLU A 36 -3.87 5.23 -13.60
C GLU A 36 -4.17 5.32 -12.10
N GLU A 37 -5.44 5.28 -11.72
CA GLU A 37 -5.85 5.24 -10.31
C GLU A 37 -5.26 4.01 -9.61
N GLY A 38 -5.39 2.83 -10.22
CA GLY A 38 -4.85 1.59 -9.69
C GLY A 38 -3.33 1.62 -9.50
N ALA A 39 -2.59 2.21 -10.44
CA ALA A 39 -1.14 2.35 -10.34
C ALA A 39 -0.72 3.26 -9.18
N VAL A 40 -1.44 4.35 -8.95
CA VAL A 40 -1.20 5.26 -7.82
C VAL A 40 -1.48 4.55 -6.49
N LEU A 41 -2.60 3.82 -6.40
CA LEU A 41 -2.96 3.08 -5.18
C LEU A 41 -1.97 1.95 -4.88
N LEU A 42 -1.55 1.20 -5.89
CA LEU A 42 -0.55 0.14 -5.73
C LEU A 42 0.76 0.71 -5.17
N LYS A 43 1.22 1.84 -5.72
CA LYS A 43 2.42 2.52 -5.22
C LYS A 43 2.27 2.93 -3.75
N GLN A 44 1.12 3.49 -3.38
CA GLN A 44 0.83 3.86 -1.99
C GLN A 44 0.90 2.63 -1.07
N CYS A 45 0.25 1.53 -1.43
CA CYS A 45 0.28 0.30 -0.63
C CYS A 45 1.70 -0.24 -0.45
N GLN A 46 2.53 -0.20 -1.50
CA GLN A 46 3.94 -0.62 -1.41
C GLN A 46 4.76 0.27 -0.47
N GLU A 47 4.53 1.58 -0.49
CA GLU A 47 5.20 2.52 0.42
C GLU A 47 4.77 2.31 1.88
N ASP A 48 3.49 2.05 2.12
CA ASP A 48 2.95 1.76 3.45
C ASP A 48 3.54 0.47 4.03
N LEU A 49 3.59 -0.61 3.22
CA LEU A 49 4.21 -1.88 3.62
C LEU A 49 5.70 -1.71 3.92
N LYS A 50 6.43 -1.00 3.06
CA LYS A 50 7.86 -0.70 3.28
C LYS A 50 8.08 0.08 4.57
N SER A 51 7.21 1.05 4.88
CA SER A 51 7.28 1.79 6.14
C SER A 51 7.02 0.89 7.35
N ALA A 52 6.04 -0.01 7.26
CA ALA A 52 5.75 -0.97 8.31
C ALA A 52 6.92 -1.94 8.55
N GLU A 53 7.50 -2.49 7.49
CA GLU A 53 8.69 -3.35 7.56
C GLU A 53 9.89 -2.62 8.18
N GLY A 54 10.11 -1.35 7.82
CA GLY A 54 11.16 -0.52 8.41
C GLY A 54 11.03 -0.40 9.93
N LYS A 55 9.82 -0.06 10.41
CA LYS A 55 9.53 0.05 11.85
C LYS A 55 9.72 -1.28 12.59
N LEU A 56 9.32 -2.40 11.98
CA LEU A 56 9.53 -3.73 12.57
C LEU A 56 11.02 -4.06 12.69
N ASN A 57 11.83 -3.69 11.70
CA ASN A 57 13.27 -3.89 11.75
C ASN A 57 13.93 -3.02 12.83
N GLU A 58 13.50 -1.76 12.99
CA GLU A 58 13.98 -0.87 14.06
C GLU A 58 13.69 -1.45 15.44
N LEU A 59 12.44 -1.89 15.70
CA LEU A 59 12.07 -2.52 16.97
C LEU A 59 12.91 -3.77 17.26
N ARG A 60 13.17 -4.61 16.25
CA ARG A 60 14.02 -5.80 16.41
C ARG A 60 15.46 -5.44 16.76
N LEU A 61 16.00 -4.35 16.19
CA LEU A 61 17.35 -3.88 16.52
C LEU A 61 17.42 -3.37 17.96
N GLU A 62 16.43 -2.58 18.39
CA GLU A 62 16.34 -2.10 19.78
C GLU A 62 16.28 -3.25 20.80
N ASP A 63 15.57 -4.33 20.49
CA ASP A 63 15.50 -5.51 21.35
C ASP A 63 16.85 -6.24 21.45
N ILE A 64 17.57 -6.37 20.34
CA ILE A 64 18.92 -6.97 20.33
C ILE A 64 19.92 -6.08 21.09
N GLU A 65 19.87 -4.76 20.92
CA GLU A 65 20.76 -3.83 21.63
C GLU A 65 20.59 -3.93 23.15
N LYS A 66 19.34 -4.08 23.64
CA LYS A 66 19.07 -4.31 25.07
C LYS A 66 19.69 -5.60 25.57
N GLU A 67 19.53 -6.70 24.84
CA GLU A 67 20.11 -8.01 25.21
C GLU A 67 21.65 -7.96 25.29
N ILE A 68 22.31 -7.15 24.45
CA ILE A 68 23.78 -6.99 24.46
C ILE A 68 24.23 -6.04 25.59
N SER A 69 23.40 -5.07 25.99
CA SER A 69 23.75 -4.07 27.00
C SER A 69 23.58 -4.53 28.45
N ASP A 70 22.88 -5.64 28.67
CA ASP A 70 22.59 -6.21 29.99
C ASP A 70 23.65 -7.24 30.48
N ASP A 71 24.71 -7.50 29.70
CA ASP A 71 25.93 -8.27 30.05
C ASP A 71 27.15 -7.34 30.32
#